data_AF-A0A0K2RRA4-F1
#
_entry.id   AF-A0A0K2RRA4-F1
#
_cell.length_a   1.000
_cell.length_b   1.000
_cell.length_c   1.000
_cell.angle_alpha   90.00
_cell.angle_beta   90.00
_cell.angle_gamma   90.00
#
_symmetry.space_group_name_H-M   'P 1'
#
loop_
_entity.id
_entity.type
_entity.pdbx_description
1 polymer ?
#
loop_
_entity_poly.entity_id
_entity_poly.type
_entity_poly.pdbx_seq_one_letter_code
_entity_poly.pdbx_strand_id
1 'polypeptide(L)'
;MGFTLGSLDELMVDEVLCCIAVDRKGFVFGVTSWLPVFRDGRVISWTLDFMRRRSDAFPGLMEFMIASAVHELRQGVEVISLSGSPLAGETEEFSSGEAGLAGILDLVGRTLEPVYGFRSLARFKSRFQPEYRTLYMYYQDSLEIPAIGAALSRAYLPGYPFAKLPGFSAPWSPEKEKGSRSLCGTLP
;
A
#
# COMPACT_ATOMS: atom_id res chain seq x y z
N MET A 1 3.63 9.53 4.14
CA MET A 1 3.37 8.10 4.39
C MET A 1 4.39 7.31 3.61
N GLY A 2 4.71 6.08 4.00
CA GLY A 2 5.70 5.24 3.31
C GLY A 2 5.24 3.78 3.24
N PHE A 3 6.22 2.88 3.03
CA PHE A 3 6.03 1.44 2.82
C PHE A 3 5.44 1.10 1.44
N THR A 4 4.20 0.61 1.39
CA THR A 4 3.49 0.23 0.14
C THR A 4 2.73 1.38 -0.48
N LEU A 5 2.79 2.58 0.12
CA LEU A 5 2.09 3.76 -0.37
C LEU A 5 3.09 4.71 -0.98
N GLY A 6 2.95 4.95 -2.29
CA GLY A 6 3.91 5.77 -2.97
C GLY A 6 3.91 7.24 -2.58
N SER A 7 5.12 7.78 -2.55
CA SER A 7 5.44 9.18 -2.37
C SER A 7 5.71 9.87 -3.72
N LEU A 8 5.86 11.19 -3.71
CA LEU A 8 6.20 11.93 -4.94
C LEU A 8 7.58 11.53 -5.48
N ASP A 9 8.48 11.06 -4.62
CA ASP A 9 9.84 10.66 -4.98
C ASP A 9 9.84 9.43 -5.89
N GLU A 10 8.84 8.55 -5.74
CA GLU A 10 8.71 7.32 -6.53
C GLU A 10 8.25 7.59 -7.97
N LEU A 11 7.75 8.79 -8.27
CA LEU A 11 7.47 9.23 -9.64
C LEU A 11 8.72 9.40 -10.50
N MET A 12 9.89 9.53 -9.87
CA MET A 12 11.14 9.82 -10.56
C MET A 12 11.82 8.56 -11.12
N VAL A 13 11.21 7.39 -10.95
CA VAL A 13 11.71 6.12 -11.48
C VAL A 13 11.28 5.98 -12.95
N ASP A 14 12.24 5.78 -13.85
CA ASP A 14 12.03 5.78 -15.31
C ASP A 14 10.94 4.82 -15.80
N GLU A 15 10.72 3.72 -15.08
CA GLU A 15 9.77 2.67 -15.46
C GLU A 15 8.33 2.96 -14.98
N VAL A 16 8.15 3.96 -14.11
CA VAL A 16 6.84 4.36 -13.56
C VAL A 16 6.13 5.27 -14.55
N LEU A 17 4.92 4.88 -14.93
CA LEU A 17 4.10 5.71 -15.81
C LEU A 17 3.21 6.66 -15.02
N CYS A 18 3.05 7.88 -15.53
CA CYS A 18 2.16 8.88 -14.98
C CYS A 18 1.02 9.20 -15.96
N CYS A 19 -0.23 9.16 -15.48
CA CYS A 19 -1.33 9.81 -16.18
C CYS A 19 -1.54 11.18 -15.52
N ILE A 20 -1.51 12.25 -16.33
CA ILE A 20 -1.61 13.64 -15.85
C ILE A 20 -2.79 14.30 -16.56
N ALA A 21 -3.70 14.89 -15.79
CA ALA A 21 -4.76 15.70 -16.34
C ALA A 21 -4.35 17.17 -16.36
N VAL A 22 -4.27 17.76 -17.56
CA VAL A 22 -3.87 19.14 -17.78
C VAL A 22 -4.92 19.92 -18.57
N ASP A 23 -4.99 21.24 -18.36
CA ASP A 23 -5.75 22.12 -19.25
C ASP A 23 -4.92 22.59 -20.46
N ARG A 24 -5.53 23.43 -21.30
CA ARG A 24 -4.90 24.01 -22.50
C ARG A 24 -3.66 24.87 -22.21
N LYS A 25 -3.50 25.36 -20.97
CA LYS A 25 -2.34 26.16 -20.54
C LYS A 25 -1.28 25.30 -19.85
N GLY A 26 -1.48 23.98 -19.76
CA GLY A 26 -0.57 23.06 -19.07
C GLY A 26 -0.78 23.00 -17.56
N PHE A 27 -1.88 23.56 -17.04
CA PHE A 27 -2.15 23.52 -15.61
C PHE A 27 -2.62 22.13 -15.18
N VAL A 28 -1.94 21.55 -14.18
CA VAL A 28 -2.19 20.18 -13.71
C VAL A 28 -3.33 20.14 -12.70
N PHE A 29 -4.36 19.35 -13.00
CA PHE A 29 -5.51 19.12 -12.12
C PHE A 29 -5.40 17.82 -11.30
N GLY A 30 -4.65 16.84 -11.81
CA GLY A 30 -4.43 15.58 -11.10
C GLY A 30 -3.33 14.74 -11.73
N VAL A 31 -2.85 13.77 -10.95
CA VAL A 31 -1.80 12.81 -11.30
C VAL A 31 -2.15 11.44 -10.73
N THR A 32 -1.94 10.39 -11.53
CA THR A 32 -1.90 8.99 -11.07
C THR A 32 -0.60 8.32 -11.48
N SER A 33 -0.03 7.51 -10.58
CA SER A 33 1.15 6.68 -10.84
C SER A 33 0.77 5.23 -11.13
N TRP A 34 1.51 4.61 -12.04
CA TRP A 34 1.30 3.23 -12.47
C TRP A 34 2.62 2.48 -12.42
N LEU A 35 2.71 1.55 -11.48
CA LEU A 35 3.90 0.72 -11.28
C LEU A 35 3.86 -0.48 -12.23
N PRO A 36 4.95 -0.75 -12.97
CA PRO A 36 5.03 -1.92 -13.82
C PRO A 36 5.19 -3.19 -12.96
N VAL A 37 4.56 -4.28 -13.40
CA VAL A 37 4.75 -5.61 -12.85
C VAL A 37 5.47 -6.44 -13.89
N PHE A 38 6.64 -6.98 -13.55
CA PHE A 38 7.49 -7.70 -14.49
C PHE A 38 7.41 -9.22 -14.33
N ARG A 39 7.55 -9.92 -15.45
CA ARG A 39 7.89 -11.34 -15.53
C ARG A 39 8.88 -11.53 -16.67
N ASP A 40 10.01 -12.19 -16.39
CA ASP A 40 11.08 -12.43 -17.37
C ASP A 40 11.54 -11.16 -18.11
N GLY A 41 11.66 -10.05 -17.38
CA GLY A 41 12.07 -8.74 -17.91
C GLY A 41 11.02 -8.03 -18.79
N ARG A 42 9.79 -8.56 -18.86
CA ARG A 42 8.67 -7.95 -19.61
C ARG A 42 7.57 -7.48 -18.67
N VAL A 43 6.98 -6.34 -18.96
CA VAL A 43 5.80 -5.86 -18.24
C VAL A 43 4.61 -6.76 -18.57
N ILE A 44 3.99 -7.34 -17.53
CA ILE A 44 2.81 -8.22 -17.65
C ILE A 44 1.56 -7.61 -17.01
N SER A 45 1.71 -6.57 -16.21
CA SER A 45 0.61 -5.87 -15.55
C SER A 45 1.04 -4.47 -15.10
N TRP A 46 0.08 -3.61 -14.80
CA TRP A 46 0.28 -2.29 -14.21
C TRP A 46 -0.51 -2.18 -12.92
N THR A 47 0.07 -1.57 -11.89
CA THR A 47 -0.58 -1.33 -10.60
C THR A 47 -0.73 0.16 -10.34
N LEU A 48 -1.97 0.62 -10.16
CA LEU A 48 -2.25 1.99 -9.71
C LEU A 48 -1.75 2.17 -8.28
N ASP A 49 -0.76 3.03 -8.06
CA ASP A 49 -0.14 3.19 -6.75
C ASP A 49 -0.73 4.37 -5.98
N PHE A 50 -0.53 5.61 -6.45
CA PHE A 50 -1.15 6.77 -5.82
C PHE A 50 -2.00 7.60 -6.79
N MET A 51 -2.86 8.39 -6.16
CA MET A 51 -3.80 9.29 -6.82
C MET A 51 -3.78 10.64 -6.11
N ARG A 52 -3.51 11.72 -6.83
CA ARG A 52 -3.62 13.09 -6.32
C ARG A 52 -4.44 13.93 -7.28
N ARG A 53 -5.30 14.76 -6.72
CA ARG A 53 -6.03 15.79 -7.46
C ARG A 53 -6.09 17.07 -6.66
N ARG A 54 -6.30 18.17 -7.37
CA ARG A 54 -6.62 19.44 -6.73
C ARG A 54 -8.02 19.41 -6.12
N SER A 55 -8.21 20.25 -5.10
CA SER A 55 -9.51 20.42 -4.44
C SER A 55 -10.55 21.09 -5.35
N ASP A 56 -10.09 21.97 -6.25
CA ASP A 56 -10.89 22.70 -7.24
C ASP A 56 -11.07 21.95 -8.58
N ALA A 57 -10.58 20.71 -8.67
CA ALA A 57 -10.79 19.87 -9.83
C ALA A 57 -12.27 19.53 -10.05
N PHE A 58 -12.66 19.31 -11.31
CA PHE A 58 -14.02 18.93 -11.65
C PHE A 58 -14.42 17.58 -11.04
N PRO A 59 -15.69 17.38 -10.64
CA PRO A 59 -16.18 16.10 -10.17
C PRO A 59 -16.01 15.00 -11.23
N GLY A 60 -15.46 13.85 -10.86
CA GLY A 60 -15.21 12.77 -11.82
C GLY A 60 -13.80 12.77 -12.44
N LEU A 61 -12.94 13.73 -12.08
CA LEU A 61 -11.57 13.79 -12.61
C LEU A 61 -10.81 12.47 -12.42
N MET A 62 -10.87 11.88 -11.22
CA MET A 62 -10.13 10.66 -10.94
C MET A 62 -10.65 9.48 -11.75
N GLU A 63 -11.97 9.37 -11.89
CA GLU A 63 -12.63 8.37 -12.70
C GLU A 63 -12.20 8.47 -14.16
N PHE A 64 -12.22 9.69 -14.70
CA PHE A 64 -11.74 9.96 -16.04
C PHE A 64 -10.28 9.55 -16.21
N MET A 65 -9.39 9.99 -15.32
CA MET A 65 -7.97 9.68 -15.40
C MET A 65 -7.69 8.17 -15.33
N ILE A 66 -8.34 7.44 -14.43
CA ILE A 66 -8.16 5.99 -14.31
C ILE A 66 -8.71 5.28 -15.55
N ALA A 67 -9.89 5.67 -16.04
CA ALA A 67 -10.47 5.10 -17.25
C ALA A 67 -9.57 5.35 -18.48
N SER A 68 -9.02 6.56 -18.61
CA SER A 68 -8.07 6.90 -19.67
C SER A 68 -6.79 6.07 -19.57
N ALA A 69 -6.19 5.96 -18.39
CA ALA A 69 -4.98 5.17 -18.21
C ALA A 69 -5.23 3.68 -18.51
N VAL A 70 -6.33 3.11 -18.02
CA VAL A 70 -6.72 1.72 -18.33
C VAL A 70 -6.94 1.54 -19.84
N HIS A 71 -7.56 2.51 -20.51
CA HIS A 71 -7.80 2.45 -21.95
C HIS A 71 -6.50 2.36 -22.76
N GLU A 72 -5.48 3.13 -22.36
CA GLU A 72 -4.16 3.14 -22.99
C GLU A 72 -3.38 1.85 -22.67
N LEU A 73 -3.36 1.44 -21.40
CA LEU A 73 -2.49 0.35 -20.93
C LEU A 73 -3.00 -1.06 -21.29
N ARG A 74 -4.32 -1.24 -21.46
CA ARG A 74 -4.94 -2.57 -21.63
C ARG A 74 -4.49 -3.35 -22.87
N GLN A 75 -3.91 -2.71 -23.88
CA GLN A 75 -3.45 -3.41 -25.09
C GLN A 75 -2.14 -4.17 -24.87
N GLY A 76 -1.38 -3.85 -23.81
CA GLY A 76 -0.08 -4.44 -23.52
C GLY A 76 -0.07 -5.46 -22.39
N VAL A 77 -1.17 -5.62 -21.65
CA VAL A 77 -1.24 -6.45 -20.45
C VAL A 77 -2.60 -7.12 -20.32
N GLU A 78 -2.64 -8.30 -19.70
CA GLU A 78 -3.89 -9.03 -19.44
C GLU A 78 -4.64 -8.47 -18.22
N VAL A 79 -3.90 -7.97 -17.23
CA VAL A 79 -4.44 -7.51 -15.95
C VAL A 79 -3.90 -6.12 -15.62
N ILE A 80 -4.78 -5.24 -15.16
CA ILE A 80 -4.42 -3.97 -14.52
C ILE A 80 -4.96 -4.00 -13.09
N SER A 81 -4.07 -3.84 -12.13
CA SER A 81 -4.41 -3.79 -10.72
C SER A 81 -4.77 -2.36 -10.32
N LEU A 82 -5.93 -2.20 -9.68
CA LEU A 82 -6.29 -0.94 -9.01
C LEU A 82 -5.62 -0.81 -7.63
N SER A 83 -4.64 -1.67 -7.32
CA SER A 83 -4.00 -1.83 -6.00
C SER A 83 -4.95 -2.27 -4.89
N GLY A 84 -4.37 -2.76 -3.80
CA GLY A 84 -5.11 -3.16 -2.62
C GLY A 84 -5.83 -1.98 -1.94
N SER A 85 -6.91 -2.30 -1.25
CA SER A 85 -7.48 -1.43 -0.23
C SER A 85 -7.43 -2.24 1.06
N PRO A 86 -6.39 -2.03 1.90
CA PRO A 86 -6.34 -2.65 3.21
C PRO A 86 -7.67 -2.40 3.90
N LEU A 87 -8.30 -3.45 4.45
CA LEU A 87 -9.45 -3.32 5.37
C LEU A 87 -10.79 -2.96 4.70
N ALA A 88 -10.91 -3.22 3.40
CA ALA A 88 -12.18 -3.09 2.67
C ALA A 88 -13.10 -4.32 2.76
N GLY A 89 -12.58 -5.46 3.22
CA GLY A 89 -13.35 -6.68 3.43
C GLY A 89 -14.10 -6.66 4.77
N GLU A 90 -15.27 -7.28 4.80
CA GLU A 90 -16.00 -7.54 6.03
C GLU A 90 -15.15 -8.44 6.93
N THR A 91 -14.91 -8.02 8.18
CA THR A 91 -14.13 -8.74 9.20
C THR A 91 -14.77 -10.08 9.60
N GLU A 92 -15.83 -10.52 8.92
CA GLU A 92 -16.64 -11.69 9.27
C GLU A 92 -15.97 -13.03 8.93
N GLU A 93 -14.91 -13.04 8.12
CA GLU A 93 -14.20 -14.28 7.75
C GLU A 93 -13.04 -14.67 8.66
N PHE A 94 -12.71 -13.88 9.69
CA PHE A 94 -11.66 -14.28 10.63
C PHE A 94 -12.17 -15.39 11.55
N SER A 95 -11.52 -16.56 11.49
CA SER A 95 -11.77 -17.66 12.41
C SER A 95 -11.40 -17.26 13.86
N SER A 96 -11.93 -17.97 14.85
CA SER A 96 -11.71 -17.68 16.27
C SER A 96 -10.23 -17.69 16.71
N GLY A 97 -9.33 -18.27 15.91
CA GLY A 97 -7.86 -18.21 16.11
C GLY A 97 -7.19 -16.92 15.61
N GLU A 98 -7.90 -16.08 14.85
CA GLU A 98 -7.35 -14.89 14.16
C GLU A 98 -7.88 -13.58 14.75
N ALA A 99 -8.64 -13.64 15.85
CA ALA A 99 -9.22 -12.48 16.54
C ALA A 99 -8.19 -11.39 16.88
N GLY A 100 -6.94 -11.78 17.15
CA GLY A 100 -5.83 -10.85 17.38
C GLY A 100 -5.43 -10.05 16.14
N LEU A 101 -5.36 -10.70 14.98
CA LEU A 101 -5.06 -10.05 13.70
C LEU A 101 -6.20 -9.12 13.27
N ALA A 102 -7.45 -9.62 13.39
CA ALA A 102 -8.64 -8.84 13.11
C ALA A 102 -8.69 -7.55 13.96
N GLY A 103 -8.36 -7.63 15.26
CA GLY A 103 -8.30 -6.48 16.15
C GLY A 103 -7.22 -5.45 15.79
N ILE A 104 -6.03 -5.91 15.38
CA ILE A 104 -4.95 -5.01 14.92
C ILE A 104 -5.32 -4.35 13.60
N LEU A 105 -5.87 -5.11 12.66
CA LEU A 105 -6.32 -4.61 11.36
C LEU A 105 -7.44 -3.57 11.53
N ASP A 106 -8.39 -3.80 12.43
CA ASP A 106 -9.42 -2.82 12.79
C ASP A 106 -8.82 -1.56 13.45
N LEU A 107 -7.84 -1.71 14.35
CA LEU A 107 -7.14 -0.58 14.96
C LEU A 107 -6.36 0.25 13.93
N VAL A 108 -5.61 -0.40 13.04
CA VAL A 108 -4.89 0.24 11.93
C VAL A 108 -5.88 0.95 11.00
N GLY A 109 -7.01 0.31 10.69
CA GLY A 109 -8.08 0.89 9.88
C GLY A 109 -8.65 2.16 10.47
N ARG A 110 -9.04 2.13 11.74
CA ARG A 110 -9.56 3.31 12.45
C ARG A 110 -8.53 4.41 12.58
N THR A 111 -7.27 4.06 12.78
CA THR A 111 -6.18 5.04 12.92
C THR A 111 -5.85 5.70 11.58
N LEU A 112 -5.96 4.96 10.48
CA LEU A 112 -5.67 5.43 9.13
C LEU A 112 -6.90 5.98 8.39
N GLU A 113 -8.13 5.71 8.84
CA GLU A 113 -9.37 6.23 8.24
C GLU A 113 -9.34 7.76 8.06
N PRO A 114 -8.91 8.57 9.05
CA PRO A 114 -8.88 10.04 8.90
C PRO A 114 -7.89 10.52 7.84
N VAL A 115 -6.85 9.73 7.57
CA VAL A 115 -5.74 10.11 6.69
C VAL A 115 -5.90 9.52 5.29
N TYR A 116 -6.53 8.34 5.19
CA TYR A 116 -6.51 7.51 3.97
C TYR A 116 -7.90 7.12 3.46
N GLY A 117 -8.94 7.11 4.32
CA GLY A 117 -10.31 6.83 3.91
C GLY A 117 -10.50 5.52 3.15
N PHE A 118 -9.91 4.41 3.63
CA PHE A 118 -9.88 3.12 2.93
C PHE A 118 -11.23 2.62 2.41
N ARG A 119 -12.31 2.81 3.19
CA ARG A 119 -13.68 2.44 2.77
C ARG A 119 -14.17 3.30 1.60
N SER A 120 -13.92 4.60 1.65
CA SER A 120 -14.22 5.52 0.55
C SER A 120 -13.41 5.20 -0.69
N LEU A 121 -12.14 4.83 -0.51
CA LEU A 121 -11.25 4.39 -1.60
C LEU A 121 -11.71 3.08 -2.24
N ALA A 122 -12.11 2.08 -1.43
CA ALA A 122 -12.65 0.82 -1.93
C ALA A 122 -13.97 1.04 -2.69
N ARG A 123 -14.88 1.84 -2.15
CA ARG A 123 -16.13 2.22 -2.82
C ARG A 123 -15.89 3.04 -4.10
N PHE A 124 -14.81 3.79 -4.16
CA PHE A 124 -14.39 4.47 -5.38
C PHE A 124 -13.87 3.45 -6.42
N LYS A 125 -12.99 2.52 -6.02
CA LYS A 125 -12.45 1.47 -6.91
C LYS A 125 -13.54 0.52 -7.43
N SER A 126 -14.61 0.28 -6.66
CA SER A 126 -15.72 -0.58 -7.12
C SER A 126 -16.50 -0.01 -8.32
N ARG A 127 -16.39 1.30 -8.59
CA ARG A 127 -17.00 1.96 -9.77
C ARG A 127 -16.46 1.41 -11.10
N PHE A 128 -15.27 0.81 -11.08
CA PHE A 128 -14.64 0.21 -12.26
C PHE A 128 -14.94 -1.28 -12.42
N GLN A 129 -15.82 -1.84 -11.57
CA GLN A 129 -16.20 -3.26 -11.59
C GLN A 129 -15.00 -4.23 -11.64
N PRO A 130 -14.02 -4.11 -10.72
CA PRO A 130 -12.84 -4.97 -10.73
C PRO A 130 -13.18 -6.41 -10.32
N GLU A 131 -12.34 -7.35 -10.73
CA GLU A 131 -12.26 -8.65 -10.08
C GLU A 131 -11.52 -8.49 -8.73
N TYR A 132 -12.14 -8.90 -7.63
CA TYR A 132 -11.52 -8.84 -6.31
C TYR A 132 -10.58 -10.03 -6.09
N ARG A 133 -9.37 -9.75 -5.61
CA ARG A 133 -8.35 -10.75 -5.27
C ARG A 133 -7.89 -10.51 -3.82
N THR A 134 -7.92 -11.57 -3.01
CA THR A 134 -7.48 -11.52 -1.60
C THR A 134 -5.96 -11.45 -1.51
N LEU A 135 -5.46 -10.55 -0.66
CA LEU A 135 -4.05 -10.48 -0.29
C LEU A 135 -3.84 -11.22 1.04
N TYR A 136 -2.81 -12.05 1.10
CA TYR A 136 -2.47 -12.84 2.28
C TYR A 136 -1.17 -12.33 2.90
N MET A 137 -1.11 -12.37 4.23
CA MET A 137 0.11 -12.12 4.99
C MET A 137 0.58 -13.44 5.60
N TYR A 138 1.79 -13.85 5.26
CA TYR A 138 2.40 -15.05 5.82
C TYR A 138 3.25 -14.69 7.03
N TYR A 139 3.09 -15.45 8.12
CA TYR A 139 3.84 -15.32 9.37
C TYR A 139 4.08 -16.71 9.96
N GLN A 140 5.16 -16.88 10.73
CA GLN A 140 5.56 -18.19 11.24
C GLN A 140 4.83 -18.53 12.55
N ASP A 141 4.67 -17.54 13.43
CA ASP A 141 4.00 -17.72 14.71
C ASP A 141 2.96 -16.60 14.95
N SER A 142 1.77 -16.99 15.39
CA SER A 142 0.70 -16.07 15.81
C SER A 142 1.12 -15.07 16.90
N LEU A 143 2.11 -15.43 17.72
CA LEU A 143 2.68 -14.53 18.72
C LEU A 143 3.45 -13.34 18.10
N GLU A 144 3.79 -13.40 16.81
CA GLU A 144 4.45 -12.30 16.07
C GLU A 144 3.46 -11.22 15.64
N ILE A 145 2.15 -11.52 15.60
CA ILE A 145 1.09 -10.63 15.09
C ILE A 145 1.12 -9.23 15.77
N PRO A 146 1.27 -9.09 17.10
CA PRO A 146 1.42 -7.78 17.73
C PRO A 146 2.64 -6.99 17.24
N ALA A 147 3.79 -7.66 17.09
CA ALA A 147 5.02 -7.03 16.63
C ALA A 147 4.91 -6.60 15.15
N ILE A 148 4.31 -7.45 14.31
CA ILE A 148 4.00 -7.16 12.91
C ILE A 148 3.06 -5.94 12.81
N GLY A 149 1.99 -5.91 13.61
CA GLY A 149 1.07 -4.77 13.69
C GLY A 149 1.76 -3.46 14.06
N ALA A 150 2.65 -3.51 15.05
CA ALA A 150 3.47 -2.36 15.46
C ALA A 150 4.44 -1.91 14.35
N ALA A 151 5.06 -2.85 13.64
CA ALA A 151 5.96 -2.56 12.53
C ALA A 151 5.22 -1.91 11.35
N LEU A 152 4.08 -2.49 10.94
CA LEU A 152 3.21 -1.92 9.90
C LEU A 152 2.76 -0.51 10.26
N SER A 153 2.32 -0.30 11.50
CA SER A 153 1.89 1.02 11.98
C SER A 153 3.00 2.06 11.84
N ARG A 154 4.23 1.74 12.25
CA ARG A 154 5.41 2.61 12.09
C ARG A 154 5.76 2.87 10.63
N ALA A 155 5.63 1.85 9.78
CA ALA A 155 5.97 1.94 8.37
C ALA A 155 4.99 2.86 7.60
N TYR A 156 3.68 2.76 7.88
CA TYR A 156 2.66 3.61 7.25
C TYR A 156 2.63 5.04 7.82
N LEU A 157 2.92 5.21 9.12
CA LEU A 157 2.86 6.48 9.85
C LEU A 157 4.22 6.87 10.43
N PRO A 158 5.23 7.17 9.59
CA PRO A 158 6.52 7.65 10.09
C PRO A 158 6.32 8.97 10.85
N GLY A 159 6.70 8.99 12.13
CA GLY A 159 6.64 10.19 12.98
C GLY A 159 5.39 10.36 13.85
N TYR A 160 4.42 9.44 13.82
CA TYR A 160 3.32 9.46 14.78
C TYR A 160 3.82 9.07 16.19
N PRO A 161 3.51 9.81 17.26
CA PRO A 161 3.94 9.44 18.60
C PRO A 161 3.16 8.22 19.10
N PHE A 162 3.73 7.03 18.90
CA PHE A 162 3.15 5.73 19.25
C PHE A 162 2.95 5.49 20.75
N ALA A 163 3.44 6.39 21.61
CA ALA A 163 3.26 6.35 23.07
C ALA A 163 1.79 6.45 23.54
N LYS A 164 0.83 6.65 22.62
CA LYS A 164 -0.61 6.70 22.91
C LYS A 164 -1.42 5.51 22.40
N LEU A 165 -0.79 4.51 21.75
CA LEU A 165 -1.51 3.30 21.33
C LEU A 165 -1.59 2.29 22.49
N PRO A 166 -2.78 1.79 22.86
CA PRO A 166 -2.92 0.75 23.87
C PRO A 166 -2.24 -0.55 23.39
N GLY A 167 -1.41 -1.16 24.23
CA GLY A 167 -0.67 -2.40 23.92
C GLY A 167 0.70 -2.21 23.27
N PHE A 168 1.15 -0.96 23.05
CA PHE A 168 2.47 -0.67 22.51
C PHE A 168 3.50 -0.55 23.65
N SER A 169 4.11 -1.67 24.05
CA SER A 169 5.41 -1.61 24.72
C SER A 169 6.49 -1.53 23.64
N ALA A 170 7.35 -0.52 23.68
CA ALA A 170 8.52 -0.50 22.82
C ALA A 170 9.42 -1.68 23.21
N PRO A 171 9.77 -2.58 22.28
CA PRO A 171 11.19 -2.76 22.07
C PRO A 171 11.58 -3.19 20.64
N TRP A 172 12.66 -2.60 20.14
CA TRP A 172 13.83 -3.25 19.53
C TRP A 172 14.64 -2.16 18.82
N SER A 173 15.84 -1.86 19.34
CA SER A 173 16.82 -1.01 18.65
C SER A 173 17.81 -1.92 17.91
N PRO A 174 18.16 -1.63 16.65
CA PRO A 174 19.07 -2.47 15.87
C PRO A 174 20.54 -2.40 16.32
N GLU A 175 20.85 -1.67 17.39
CA GLU A 175 22.22 -1.28 17.73
C GLU A 175 22.78 -2.04 18.94
N LYS A 176 22.92 -3.37 18.85
CA LYS A 176 23.86 -4.16 19.67
C LYS A 176 24.29 -5.47 18.97
N GLU A 177 24.88 -5.37 17.78
CA GLU A 177 25.79 -6.41 17.27
C GLU A 177 27.16 -5.79 16.97
N LYS A 178 27.89 -5.45 18.04
CA LYS A 178 29.35 -5.37 18.01
C LYS A 178 29.87 -6.08 19.25
N GLY A 179 30.27 -7.33 19.09
CA GLY A 179 30.90 -8.07 20.19
C GLY A 179 31.10 -9.56 19.94
N SER A 180 32.17 -9.89 19.20
CA SER A 180 33.02 -11.08 19.44
C SER A 180 32.40 -12.47 19.20
N ARG A 181 32.90 -13.17 18.16
CA ARG A 181 33.92 -14.23 18.32
C ARG A 181 34.33 -14.80 16.96
N SER A 182 35.62 -14.70 16.68
CA SER A 182 36.35 -15.54 15.75
C SER A 182 36.29 -17.01 16.19
N LEU A 183 35.85 -17.92 15.33
CA LEU A 183 36.28 -19.32 15.41
C LEU A 183 36.55 -19.84 14.01
N CYS A 184 37.85 -19.98 13.75
CA CYS A 184 38.45 -20.80 12.72
C CYS A 184 38.08 -22.28 13.00
N GLY A 185 37.71 -23.02 11.97
CA GLY A 185 37.41 -24.44 12.06
C GLY A 185 37.43 -25.09 10.68
N THR A 186 38.60 -25.59 10.30
CA THR A 186 38.85 -26.51 9.18
C THR A 186 38.00 -27.76 9.30
N LEU A 187 37.32 -28.15 8.22
CA LEU A 187 36.69 -29.46 8.06
C LEU A 187 37.69 -30.46 7.43
N PRO A 188 37.65 -31.75 7.80
CA PRO A 188 38.38 -32.82 7.12
C PRO A 188 37.78 -33.18 5.76
#